data_AF-A0A401H1E0-F1
#
_entry.id   AF-A0A401H1E0-F1
#
_cell.length_a   1.000
_cell.length_b   1.000
_cell.length_c   1.000
_cell.angle_alpha   90.00
_cell.angle_beta   90.00
_cell.angle_gamma   90.00
#
_symmetry.space_group_name_H-M   'P 1'
#
loop_
_entity.id
_entity.type
_entity.pdbx_description
1 polymer ?
#
loop_
_entity_poly.entity_id
_entity_poly.type
_entity_poly.pdbx_seq_one_letter_code
_entity_poly.pdbx_strand_id
1 'polypeptide(L)'
;MDVIKTETSDIGQHHGPACTGASTEFIKVYPPISRDSVPFIPAEAEDIGEWQNIVRANLPINIDESTEVFIQASTTSLAARALQFLLLWHFASPPAPYHQFEAALERALPGVVCSFVPLAALLSSKRVFEVNVGVGAAPEKAVLRDAIAQMTSEVRFWVEKGVYKSLVFHSSTDHFRTRDCILKAYGFLCLMHLVNLGQGPEPVSPFLLQAVIDGHSNILIDREFILSLDPGQFAVLQPWYDWNGTSPLTTDPKTDLGALLIEADIVIEALSLEGMDEAERNGVERTLVSRVLLGHIDPTHHPDLLAFREGLNFQLRPGQDIRKTMEGRTKALLGALNDKEDQQTEVERQHELRFAELLIRYLHGKGHPDHEWIRREIVPEDMYMKEHENVVHRVRLLLQVMTGSDLLPLGEHWKLKFSFTHASSYQDGGAHLNNAEEITPILYSACFMQGKVTMDVGLQNLLLQEVDGPDHALYFDAWMHGPLMAGDGFNKI
;
A
#
# COMPACT_ATOMS: atom_id res chain seq x y z
N MET A 1 52.11 -62.51 0.88
CA MET A 1 51.79 -63.79 1.53
C MET A 1 52.09 -63.62 3.01
N ASP A 2 51.00 -63.63 3.79
CA ASP A 2 50.86 -64.33 5.07
C ASP A 2 51.78 -64.07 6.27
N VAL A 3 51.12 -63.55 7.32
CA VAL A 3 51.00 -64.03 8.72
C VAL A 3 52.26 -64.46 9.50
N ILE A 4 52.43 -63.90 10.71
CA ILE A 4 52.90 -64.62 11.93
C ILE A 4 52.21 -63.97 13.19
N LYS A 5 51.11 -64.52 13.76
CA LYS A 5 50.95 -65.44 14.93
C LYS A 5 51.70 -65.03 16.22
N THR A 6 51.04 -64.44 17.24
CA THR A 6 50.25 -64.99 18.40
C THR A 6 51.02 -65.83 19.42
N GLU A 7 50.93 -65.45 20.71
CA GLU A 7 50.60 -66.35 21.85
C GLU A 7 50.27 -65.59 23.16
N THR A 8 49.65 -66.32 24.10
CA THR A 8 48.76 -65.92 25.22
C THR A 8 49.34 -66.12 26.64
N SER A 9 48.62 -65.55 27.64
CA SER A 9 48.61 -65.81 29.12
C SER A 9 49.75 -65.20 29.96
N ASP A 10 49.66 -64.85 31.25
CA ASP A 10 48.64 -64.97 32.30
C ASP A 10 49.02 -64.04 33.50
N ILE A 11 48.06 -63.81 34.42
CA ILE A 11 48.21 -63.46 35.86
C ILE A 11 48.80 -62.07 36.28
N GLY A 12 47.88 -61.18 36.68
CA GLY A 12 47.77 -60.60 38.04
C GLY A 12 48.79 -59.58 38.56
N GLN A 13 48.35 -58.32 38.71
CA GLN A 13 48.53 -57.53 39.95
C GLN A 13 47.73 -56.20 39.90
N HIS A 14 47.20 -55.83 41.06
CA HIS A 14 46.39 -54.65 41.36
C HIS A 14 47.09 -53.31 41.08
N HIS A 15 46.38 -52.35 40.47
CA HIS A 15 46.13 -50.97 40.95
C HIS A 15 45.16 -50.25 39.97
N GLY A 16 44.04 -49.71 40.48
CA GLY A 16 42.99 -49.01 39.70
C GLY A 16 43.25 -47.51 39.49
N PRO A 17 42.23 -46.68 39.18
CA PRO A 17 40.89 -46.96 38.69
C PRO A 17 40.64 -46.45 37.25
N ALA A 18 39.50 -46.86 36.71
CA ALA A 18 39.07 -46.72 35.33
C ALA A 18 38.72 -45.28 34.90
N CYS A 19 39.16 -44.91 33.69
CA CYS A 19 38.54 -43.86 32.89
C CYS A 19 37.22 -44.40 32.30
N THR A 20 36.11 -43.83 32.75
CA THR A 20 34.77 -44.10 32.24
C THR A 20 34.49 -43.28 30.99
N GLY A 21 33.98 -43.97 29.96
CA GLY A 21 32.85 -43.52 29.16
C GLY A 21 33.04 -42.29 28.28
N ALA A 22 33.42 -42.50 27.03
CA ALA A 22 33.05 -41.59 25.95
C ALA A 22 31.52 -41.67 25.75
N SER A 23 30.80 -40.67 26.25
CA SER A 23 29.42 -40.41 25.84
C SER A 23 29.45 -39.77 24.46
N THR A 24 29.03 -40.50 23.44
CA THR A 24 28.59 -39.93 22.17
C THR A 24 27.41 -38.99 22.45
N GLU A 25 27.70 -37.68 22.56
CA GLU A 25 26.69 -36.63 22.49
C GLU A 25 26.05 -36.68 21.10
N PHE A 26 24.79 -37.13 21.07
CA PHE A 26 23.93 -36.94 19.91
C PHE A 26 23.66 -35.43 19.80
N ILE A 27 24.30 -34.76 18.85
CA ILE A 27 23.90 -33.42 18.43
C ILE A 27 22.48 -33.56 17.87
N LYS A 28 21.48 -33.18 18.67
CA LYS A 28 20.10 -32.98 18.20
C LYS A 28 20.13 -31.81 17.23
N VAL A 29 20.17 -32.11 15.94
CA VAL A 29 19.84 -31.14 14.89
C VAL A 29 18.33 -30.96 14.95
N TYR A 30 17.89 -29.79 15.43
CA TYR A 30 16.48 -29.43 15.43
C TYR A 30 16.01 -29.22 13.98
N PRO A 31 14.86 -29.79 13.58
CA PRO A 31 14.33 -29.60 12.24
C PRO A 31 14.00 -28.11 11.98
N PRO A 32 14.05 -27.65 10.72
CA PRO A 32 13.56 -26.33 10.35
C PRO A 32 12.09 -26.14 10.75
N ILE A 33 11.74 -24.88 11.01
CA ILE A 33 10.44 -24.35 11.46
C ILE A 33 9.25 -25.22 11.01
N SER A 34 8.33 -25.49 11.95
CA SER A 34 7.06 -26.16 11.70
C SER A 34 6.33 -25.55 10.51
N ARG A 35 6.08 -26.38 9.50
CA ARG A 35 5.47 -26.03 8.21
C ARG A 35 3.94 -26.14 8.22
N ASP A 36 3.32 -26.06 9.40
CA ASP A 36 1.85 -26.12 9.51
C ASP A 36 1.19 -24.78 9.13
N SER A 37 1.98 -23.73 8.89
CA SER A 37 1.46 -22.51 8.26
C SER A 37 1.29 -22.73 6.76
N VAL A 38 0.13 -22.36 6.22
CA VAL A 38 -0.12 -22.35 4.77
C VAL A 38 0.98 -21.49 4.13
N PRO A 39 1.80 -22.06 3.23
CA PRO A 39 2.88 -21.31 2.60
C PRO A 39 2.29 -20.17 1.79
N PHE A 40 2.91 -19.00 1.87
CA PHE A 40 2.51 -17.86 1.07
C PHE A 40 2.78 -18.14 -0.43
N ILE A 41 1.70 -18.10 -1.19
CA ILE A 41 1.70 -18.09 -2.65
C ILE A 41 0.87 -16.85 -3.02
N PRO A 42 1.42 -15.86 -3.74
CA PRO A 42 0.67 -14.68 -4.15
C PRO A 42 -0.60 -15.10 -4.90
N ALA A 43 -1.73 -14.46 -4.57
CA ALA A 43 -2.95 -14.63 -5.35
C ALA A 43 -2.85 -13.82 -6.64
N GLU A 44 -3.52 -14.28 -7.70
CA GLU A 44 -3.61 -13.55 -8.97
C GLU A 44 -4.73 -12.49 -8.89
N ALA A 45 -4.72 -11.50 -9.78
CA ALA A 45 -5.78 -10.47 -9.81
C ALA A 45 -7.20 -11.06 -10.01
N GLU A 46 -7.31 -12.18 -10.72
CA GLU A 46 -8.58 -12.90 -10.90
C GLU A 46 -9.13 -13.43 -9.56
N ASP A 47 -8.25 -13.89 -8.66
CA ASP A 47 -8.64 -14.39 -7.34
C ASP A 47 -9.30 -13.31 -6.47
N ILE A 48 -8.84 -12.05 -6.60
CA ILE A 48 -9.45 -10.91 -5.90
C ILE A 48 -10.88 -10.70 -6.41
N GLY A 49 -11.06 -10.71 -7.74
CA GLY A 49 -12.38 -10.56 -8.36
C GLY A 49 -13.35 -11.68 -7.96
N GLU A 50 -12.87 -12.92 -7.95
CA GLU A 50 -13.65 -14.07 -7.46
C GLU A 50 -14.05 -13.93 -5.99
N TRP A 51 -13.11 -13.56 -5.13
CA TRP A 51 -13.38 -13.34 -3.71
C TRP A 51 -14.42 -12.24 -3.48
N GLN A 52 -14.30 -11.10 -4.18
CA GLN A 52 -15.29 -10.03 -4.11
C GLN A 52 -16.69 -10.49 -4.54
N ASN A 53 -16.76 -11.31 -5.59
CA ASN A 53 -18.02 -11.88 -6.04
C ASN A 53 -18.63 -12.82 -5.01
N ILE A 54 -17.81 -13.64 -4.34
CA ILE A 54 -18.24 -14.48 -3.22
C ILE A 54 -18.81 -13.63 -2.08
N VAL A 55 -18.12 -12.55 -1.68
CA VAL A 55 -18.60 -11.64 -0.63
C VAL A 55 -19.95 -11.03 -1.02
N ARG A 56 -20.05 -10.46 -2.22
CA ARG A 56 -21.28 -9.80 -2.72
C ARG A 56 -22.45 -10.78 -2.85
N ALA A 57 -22.20 -11.98 -3.37
CA ALA A 57 -23.21 -13.04 -3.50
C ALA A 57 -23.75 -13.53 -2.15
N ASN A 58 -22.98 -13.33 -1.06
CA ASN A 58 -23.35 -13.71 0.28
C ASN A 58 -23.88 -12.55 1.13
N LEU A 59 -24.04 -11.33 0.60
CA LEU A 59 -24.66 -10.24 1.35
C LEU A 59 -26.09 -10.61 1.79
N PRO A 60 -26.58 -10.02 2.91
CA PRO A 60 -27.93 -10.24 3.39
C PRO A 60 -28.98 -9.92 2.32
N ILE A 61 -29.95 -10.82 2.13
CA ILE A 61 -30.99 -10.75 1.07
C ILE A 61 -31.92 -9.54 1.25
N ASN A 62 -32.02 -8.98 2.45
CA ASN A 62 -32.93 -7.88 2.78
C ASN A 62 -32.43 -6.47 2.39
N ILE A 63 -31.41 -6.36 1.52
CA ILE A 63 -31.13 -5.07 0.88
C ILE A 63 -32.23 -4.88 -0.15
N ASP A 64 -33.23 -4.06 0.17
CA ASP A 64 -34.26 -3.66 -0.78
C ASP A 64 -33.57 -3.16 -2.06
N GLU A 65 -33.98 -3.64 -3.23
CA GLU A 65 -33.36 -3.27 -4.51
C GLU A 65 -33.39 -1.76 -4.77
N SER A 66 -34.24 -1.02 -4.03
CA SER A 66 -34.34 0.44 -4.00
C SER A 66 -33.39 1.13 -3.01
N THR A 67 -32.65 0.40 -2.18
CA THR A 67 -31.66 0.96 -1.25
C THR A 67 -30.42 1.37 -2.02
N GLU A 68 -30.41 2.60 -2.51
CA GLU A 68 -29.26 3.20 -3.18
C GLU A 68 -28.35 3.91 -2.18
N VAL A 69 -27.07 3.53 -2.14
CA VAL A 69 -26.08 4.29 -1.38
C VAL A 69 -25.79 5.56 -2.16
N PHE A 70 -26.11 6.72 -1.59
CA PHE A 70 -25.87 8.01 -2.22
C PHE A 70 -25.10 8.91 -1.26
N ILE A 71 -23.95 9.41 -1.70
CA ILE A 71 -23.17 10.43 -1.00
C ILE A 71 -22.81 11.53 -2.01
N GLN A 72 -23.23 12.76 -1.71
CA GLN A 72 -22.94 13.95 -2.49
C GLN A 72 -22.27 15.01 -1.62
N ALA A 73 -21.15 15.54 -2.11
CA ALA A 73 -20.45 16.64 -1.46
C ALA A 73 -19.69 17.52 -2.46
N SER A 74 -19.31 18.72 -2.05
CA SER A 74 -18.50 19.63 -2.89
C SER A 74 -17.03 19.22 -3.01
N THR A 75 -16.52 18.39 -2.10
CA THR A 75 -15.13 17.91 -2.11
C THR A 75 -15.04 16.46 -1.65
N THR A 76 -13.99 15.77 -2.09
CA THR A 76 -13.69 14.39 -1.68
C THR A 76 -13.58 14.28 -0.16
N SER A 77 -12.93 15.27 0.47
CA SER A 77 -12.74 15.28 1.93
C SER A 77 -14.05 15.38 2.70
N LEU A 78 -15.01 16.18 2.23
CA LEU A 78 -16.33 16.26 2.85
C LEU A 78 -17.12 14.96 2.67
N ALA A 79 -17.09 14.35 1.48
CA ALA A 79 -17.71 13.05 1.25
C ALA A 79 -17.09 11.94 2.11
N ALA A 80 -15.76 11.95 2.31
CA ALA A 80 -15.05 11.03 3.19
C ALA A 80 -15.47 11.20 4.66
N ARG A 81 -15.63 12.43 5.12
CA ARG A 81 -16.16 12.74 6.46
C ARG A 81 -17.62 12.30 6.61
N ALA A 82 -18.42 12.43 5.55
CA ALA A 82 -19.81 11.97 5.53
C ALA A 82 -19.90 10.45 5.68
N LEU A 83 -19.04 9.72 4.96
CA LEU A 83 -18.95 8.27 5.07
C LEU A 83 -18.53 7.84 6.48
N GLN A 84 -17.50 8.47 7.06
CA GLN A 84 -17.09 8.21 8.44
C GLN A 84 -18.23 8.52 9.43
N PHE A 85 -18.95 9.63 9.25
CA PHE A 85 -20.10 9.99 10.06
C PHE A 85 -21.20 8.92 10.00
N LEU A 86 -21.52 8.42 8.80
CA LEU A 86 -22.47 7.32 8.59
C LEU A 86 -22.04 6.06 9.35
N LEU A 87 -20.78 5.66 9.26
CA LEU A 87 -20.27 4.48 9.97
C LEU A 87 -20.32 4.65 11.49
N LEU A 88 -19.89 5.81 12.01
CA LEU A 88 -19.98 6.12 13.43
C LEU A 88 -21.44 6.12 13.93
N TRP A 89 -22.38 6.56 13.10
CA TRP A 89 -23.81 6.52 13.42
C TRP A 89 -24.34 5.09 13.56
N HIS A 90 -23.92 4.19 12.68
CA HIS A 90 -24.26 2.76 12.76
C HIS A 90 -23.73 2.08 14.02
N PHE A 91 -22.50 2.42 14.42
CA PHE A 91 -21.85 1.78 15.58
C PHE A 91 -22.08 2.52 16.91
N ALA A 92 -22.90 3.58 16.91
CA ALA A 92 -23.23 4.33 18.11
C ALA A 92 -23.86 3.43 19.19
N SER A 93 -23.42 3.62 20.44
CA SER A 93 -23.92 2.90 21.61
C SER A 93 -24.31 3.88 22.72
N PRO A 94 -25.62 4.08 23.00
CA PRO A 94 -26.77 3.38 22.41
C PRO A 94 -27.01 3.72 20.92
N PRO A 95 -27.73 2.87 20.16
CA PRO A 95 -28.04 3.12 18.77
C PRO A 95 -28.71 4.47 18.56
N ALA A 96 -28.20 5.25 17.60
CA ALA A 96 -28.73 6.57 17.31
C ALA A 96 -30.05 6.46 16.50
N PRO A 97 -31.06 7.32 16.74
CA PRO A 97 -32.35 7.18 16.07
C PRO A 97 -32.26 7.52 14.58
N TYR A 98 -32.81 6.63 13.73
CA TYR A 98 -32.85 6.81 12.26
C TYR A 98 -33.33 8.21 11.83
N HIS A 99 -34.47 8.66 12.39
CA HIS A 99 -35.11 9.93 12.01
C HIS A 99 -34.29 11.17 12.36
N GLN A 100 -33.19 11.04 13.12
CA GLN A 100 -32.32 12.14 13.50
C GLN A 100 -31.06 12.23 12.65
N PHE A 101 -30.79 11.22 11.80
CA PHE A 101 -29.56 11.14 11.03
C PHE A 101 -29.37 12.37 10.14
N GLU A 102 -30.35 12.70 9.30
CA GLU A 102 -30.26 13.82 8.35
C GLU A 102 -30.02 15.16 9.07
N ALA A 103 -30.77 15.42 10.14
CA ALA A 103 -30.62 16.65 10.93
C ALA A 103 -29.27 16.72 11.67
N ALA A 104 -28.72 15.59 12.08
CA ALA A 104 -27.41 15.53 12.71
C ALA A 104 -26.27 15.67 11.69
N LEU A 105 -26.43 15.08 10.50
CA LEU A 105 -25.52 15.21 9.39
C LEU A 105 -25.43 16.67 8.93
N GLU A 106 -26.57 17.32 8.66
CA GLU A 106 -26.60 18.72 8.21
C GLU A 106 -25.98 19.66 9.25
N ARG A 107 -26.12 19.36 10.54
CA ARG A 107 -25.46 20.13 11.61
C ARG A 107 -23.94 19.93 11.63
N ALA A 108 -23.47 18.70 11.37
CA ALA A 108 -22.06 18.35 11.45
C ALA A 108 -21.29 18.69 10.17
N LEU A 109 -21.94 18.54 9.01
CA LEU A 109 -21.39 18.68 7.66
C LEU A 109 -22.42 19.38 6.75
N PRO A 110 -22.59 20.71 6.89
CA PRO A 110 -23.58 21.45 6.11
C PRO A 110 -23.34 21.33 4.60
N GLY A 111 -24.42 21.13 3.83
CA GLY A 111 -24.34 21.03 2.37
C GLY A 111 -23.85 19.68 1.83
N VAL A 112 -23.79 18.66 2.67
CA VAL A 112 -23.50 17.27 2.29
C VAL A 112 -24.80 16.46 2.32
N VAL A 113 -25.03 15.67 1.27
CA VAL A 113 -26.13 14.70 1.24
C VAL A 113 -25.54 13.31 1.44
N CYS A 114 -26.11 12.54 2.37
CA CYS A 114 -25.73 11.14 2.59
C CYS A 114 -26.99 10.36 2.95
N SER A 115 -27.25 9.26 2.25
CA SER A 115 -28.34 8.35 2.58
C SER A 115 -27.99 7.51 3.80
N PHE A 116 -28.89 7.42 4.79
CA PHE A 116 -28.75 6.44 5.86
C PHE A 116 -29.22 5.07 5.37
N VAL A 117 -28.26 4.21 5.06
CA VAL A 117 -28.48 2.87 4.49
C VAL A 117 -27.88 1.80 5.41
N PRO A 118 -28.40 0.55 5.43
CA PRO A 118 -27.77 -0.53 6.17
C PRO A 118 -26.31 -0.76 5.75
N LEU A 119 -25.44 -1.17 6.68
CA LEU A 119 -24.03 -1.43 6.39
C LEU A 119 -23.82 -2.39 5.20
N ALA A 120 -24.66 -3.41 5.05
CA ALA A 120 -24.60 -4.33 3.93
C ALA A 120 -24.75 -3.64 2.56
N ALA A 121 -25.54 -2.56 2.47
CA ALA A 121 -25.71 -1.78 1.25
C ALA A 121 -24.41 -1.07 0.83
N LEU A 122 -23.56 -0.71 1.80
CA LEU A 122 -22.24 -0.10 1.54
C LEU A 122 -21.25 -1.05 0.85
N LEU A 123 -21.51 -2.36 0.85
CA LEU A 123 -20.71 -3.38 0.17
C LEU A 123 -21.29 -3.77 -1.21
N SER A 124 -22.38 -3.13 -1.65
CA SER A 124 -23.34 -3.74 -2.60
C SER A 124 -23.25 -3.46 -4.11
N SER A 125 -22.23 -2.92 -4.78
CA SER A 125 -22.28 -2.48 -6.21
C SER A 125 -23.23 -1.32 -6.55
N LYS A 126 -24.44 -1.20 -5.96
CA LYS A 126 -25.35 -0.06 -6.17
C LYS A 126 -24.98 1.11 -5.27
N ARG A 127 -23.94 1.85 -5.66
CA ARG A 127 -23.44 3.01 -4.92
C ARG A 127 -23.13 4.15 -5.86
N VAL A 128 -23.48 5.35 -5.44
CA VAL A 128 -23.25 6.58 -6.18
C VAL A 128 -22.55 7.57 -5.26
N PHE A 129 -21.35 7.95 -5.68
CA PHE A 129 -20.58 9.03 -5.09
C PHE A 129 -20.53 10.18 -6.07
N GLU A 130 -21.04 11.33 -5.65
CA GLU A 130 -21.02 12.58 -6.39
C GLU A 130 -20.13 13.58 -5.65
N VAL A 131 -19.03 13.97 -6.30
CA VAL A 131 -18.09 14.94 -5.74
C VAL A 131 -17.93 16.08 -6.73
N ASN A 132 -18.43 17.27 -6.36
CA ASN A 132 -18.52 18.43 -7.24
C ASN A 132 -19.27 18.09 -8.55
N VAL A 133 -18.58 18.02 -9.69
CA VAL A 133 -19.16 17.65 -10.99
C VAL A 133 -18.88 16.19 -11.38
N GLY A 134 -18.12 15.45 -10.58
CA GLY A 134 -17.72 14.08 -10.85
C GLY A 134 -18.70 13.07 -10.26
N VAL A 135 -19.08 12.05 -11.04
CA VAL A 135 -19.95 10.94 -10.61
C VAL A 135 -19.35 9.60 -11.03
N GLY A 136 -19.44 8.59 -10.15
CA GLY A 136 -19.12 7.19 -10.46
C GLY A 136 -17.94 6.61 -9.68
N ALA A 137 -17.25 5.63 -10.28
CA ALA A 137 -16.21 4.84 -9.61
C ALA A 137 -14.96 5.66 -9.20
N ALA A 138 -14.60 6.69 -9.96
CA ALA A 138 -13.46 7.54 -9.64
C ALA A 138 -13.69 8.37 -8.36
N PRO A 139 -14.82 9.09 -8.21
CA PRO A 139 -15.22 9.69 -6.93
C PRO A 139 -15.27 8.69 -5.77
N GLU A 140 -15.84 7.49 -5.96
CA GLU A 140 -15.89 6.45 -4.92
C GLU A 140 -14.47 6.08 -4.43
N LYS A 141 -13.56 5.78 -5.36
CA LYS A 141 -12.16 5.44 -5.07
C LYS A 141 -11.47 6.58 -4.32
N ALA A 142 -11.66 7.82 -4.76
CA ALA A 142 -11.09 8.99 -4.11
C ALA A 142 -11.62 9.17 -2.68
N VAL A 143 -12.93 9.01 -2.48
CA VAL A 143 -13.58 9.17 -1.17
C VAL A 143 -13.13 8.09 -0.18
N LEU A 144 -13.04 6.82 -0.61
CA LEU A 144 -12.58 5.74 0.25
C LEU A 144 -11.11 5.90 0.65
N ARG A 145 -10.24 6.29 -0.29
CA ARG A 145 -8.83 6.56 0.00
C ARG A 145 -8.66 7.74 0.96
N ASP A 146 -9.40 8.83 0.72
CA ASP A 146 -9.35 10.00 1.59
C ASP A 146 -9.91 9.69 2.99
N ALA A 147 -10.94 8.84 3.10
CA ALA A 147 -11.44 8.37 4.39
C ALA A 147 -10.41 7.55 5.15
N ILE A 148 -9.65 6.66 4.48
CA ILE A 148 -8.54 5.93 5.10
C ILE A 148 -7.41 6.89 5.51
N ALA A 149 -7.06 7.87 4.68
CA ALA A 149 -6.03 8.87 4.99
C ALA A 149 -6.41 9.71 6.23
N GLN A 150 -7.66 10.18 6.30
CA GLN A 150 -8.17 10.91 7.47
C GLN A 150 -8.17 10.03 8.72
N MET A 151 -8.71 8.81 8.63
CA MET A 151 -8.71 7.84 9.73
C MET A 151 -7.29 7.60 10.27
N THR A 152 -6.35 7.27 9.39
CA THR A 152 -4.97 6.92 9.76
C THR A 152 -4.09 8.11 10.13
N SER A 153 -4.60 9.34 10.00
CA SER A 153 -3.98 10.55 10.55
C SER A 153 -4.23 10.72 12.06
N GLU A 154 -5.22 10.01 12.63
CA GLU A 154 -5.54 10.11 14.05
C GLU A 154 -4.54 9.32 14.93
N VAL A 155 -3.52 10.03 15.42
CA VAL A 155 -2.44 9.49 16.27
C VAL A 155 -2.90 8.79 17.57
N ARG A 156 -4.16 8.98 17.98
CA ARG A 156 -4.76 8.29 19.15
C ARG A 156 -5.16 6.84 18.86
N PHE A 157 -5.23 6.47 17.58
CA PHE A 157 -5.67 5.17 17.11
C PHE A 157 -4.64 4.50 16.22
N TRP A 158 -3.71 5.26 15.62
CA TRP A 158 -2.79 4.75 14.62
C TRP A 158 -1.34 5.13 14.93
N VAL A 159 -0.44 4.17 14.71
CA VAL A 159 1.01 4.31 14.87
C VAL A 159 1.74 3.66 13.70
N GLU A 160 2.84 4.25 13.29
CA GLU A 160 3.71 3.72 12.24
C GLU A 160 4.44 2.46 12.71
N LYS A 161 4.48 1.45 11.83
CA LYS A 161 5.14 0.16 12.00
C LYS A 161 5.72 -0.26 10.65
N GLY A 162 7.01 0.03 10.47
CA GLY A 162 7.67 -0.09 9.17
C GLY A 162 7.05 0.88 8.16
N VAL A 163 6.70 0.38 6.98
CA VAL A 163 6.05 1.19 5.92
C VAL A 163 4.54 1.32 6.09
N TYR A 164 3.96 0.66 7.10
CA TYR A 164 2.53 0.62 7.36
C TYR A 164 2.15 1.28 8.69
N LYS A 165 0.84 1.37 8.95
CA LYS A 165 0.26 1.81 10.22
C LYS A 165 -0.53 0.67 10.88
N SER A 166 -0.34 0.52 12.19
CA SER A 166 -1.08 -0.40 13.07
C SER A 166 -1.87 0.38 14.12
N LEU A 167 -2.67 -0.33 14.92
CA LEU A 167 -3.42 0.28 16.01
C LEU A 167 -2.50 0.70 17.15
N VAL A 168 -2.75 1.89 17.70
CA VAL A 168 -2.29 2.25 19.05
C VAL A 168 -3.21 1.56 20.03
N PHE A 169 -2.71 0.56 20.74
CA PHE A 169 -3.47 -0.11 21.80
C PHE A 169 -3.55 0.77 23.05
N HIS A 170 -4.75 0.98 23.55
CA HIS A 170 -4.98 1.74 24.77
C HIS A 170 -4.36 1.04 25.99
N SER A 171 -3.80 1.78 26.93
CA SER A 171 -3.09 1.17 28.07
C SER A 171 -4.02 0.45 29.07
N SER A 172 -5.33 0.72 29.01
CA SER A 172 -6.35 -0.01 29.77
C SER A 172 -7.05 -1.02 28.87
N THR A 173 -7.31 -2.20 29.44
CA THR A 173 -8.11 -3.29 28.86
C THR A 173 -9.61 -3.14 29.13
N ASP A 174 -10.06 -1.98 29.59
CA ASP A 174 -11.48 -1.67 29.76
C ASP A 174 -12.14 -1.27 28.42
N HIS A 175 -13.45 -1.47 28.34
CA HIS A 175 -14.23 -1.03 27.18
C HIS A 175 -14.57 0.46 27.25
N PHE A 176 -14.18 1.22 26.23
CA PHE A 176 -14.51 2.63 26.09
C PHE A 176 -15.48 2.81 24.92
N ARG A 177 -16.77 2.98 25.20
CA ARG A 177 -17.85 2.99 24.18
C ARG A 177 -17.54 3.85 22.95
N THR A 178 -17.02 5.06 23.14
CA THR A 178 -16.66 5.96 22.03
C THR A 178 -15.50 5.40 21.21
N ARG A 179 -14.49 4.84 21.86
CA ARG A 179 -13.33 4.22 21.21
C ARG A 179 -13.73 2.98 20.43
N ASP A 180 -14.56 2.12 21.04
CA ASP A 180 -15.08 0.91 20.42
C ASP A 180 -15.90 1.25 19.17
N CYS A 181 -16.75 2.27 19.23
CA CYS A 181 -17.53 2.75 18.08
C CYS A 181 -16.62 3.22 16.93
N ILE A 182 -15.59 4.01 17.24
CA ILE A 182 -14.63 4.51 16.25
C ILE A 182 -13.86 3.36 15.61
N LEU A 183 -13.34 2.42 16.40
CA LEU A 183 -12.58 1.29 15.90
C LEU A 183 -13.43 0.34 15.06
N LYS A 184 -14.71 0.12 15.41
CA LYS A 184 -15.67 -0.60 14.56
C LYS A 184 -15.88 0.10 13.22
N ALA A 185 -16.06 1.42 13.23
CA ALA A 185 -16.18 2.20 12.00
C ALA A 185 -14.93 2.07 11.12
N TYR A 186 -13.74 2.15 11.72
CA TYR A 186 -12.46 1.99 11.02
C TYR A 186 -12.26 0.59 10.44
N GLY A 187 -12.61 -0.46 11.19
CA GLY A 187 -12.58 -1.83 10.70
C GLY A 187 -13.52 -2.04 9.51
N PHE A 188 -14.73 -1.49 9.58
CA PHE A 188 -15.68 -1.57 8.47
C PHE A 188 -15.23 -0.75 7.25
N LEU A 189 -14.59 0.41 7.46
CA LEU A 189 -14.02 1.19 6.37
C LEU A 189 -12.89 0.44 5.65
N CYS A 190 -12.03 -0.27 6.40
CA CYS A 190 -11.04 -1.16 5.81
C CYS A 190 -11.70 -2.27 4.98
N LEU A 191 -12.79 -2.87 5.48
CA LEU A 191 -13.56 -3.85 4.73
C LEU A 191 -14.10 -3.29 3.41
N MET A 192 -14.65 -2.07 3.44
CA MET A 192 -15.12 -1.41 2.22
C MET A 192 -14.00 -1.26 1.20
N HIS A 193 -12.79 -0.91 1.61
CA HIS A 193 -11.64 -0.77 0.71
C HIS A 193 -11.30 -2.12 0.03
N LEU A 194 -11.21 -3.20 0.81
CA LEU A 194 -10.93 -4.54 0.29
C LEU A 194 -12.02 -5.01 -0.70
N VAL A 195 -13.29 -4.89 -0.30
CA VAL A 195 -14.43 -5.45 -1.06
C VAL A 195 -14.86 -4.58 -2.25
N ASN A 196 -14.82 -3.25 -2.11
CA ASN A 196 -15.32 -2.34 -3.15
C ASN A 196 -14.23 -1.98 -4.15
N LEU A 197 -12.98 -1.82 -3.71
CA LEU A 197 -11.88 -1.40 -4.58
C LEU A 197 -10.99 -2.57 -5.02
N GLY A 198 -11.00 -3.69 -4.29
CA GLY A 198 -10.08 -4.80 -4.57
C GLY A 198 -8.64 -4.43 -4.29
N GLN A 199 -8.45 -3.52 -3.32
CA GLN A 199 -7.16 -3.00 -2.93
C GLN A 199 -7.07 -2.94 -1.40
N GLY A 200 -5.88 -3.13 -0.87
CA GLY A 200 -5.55 -2.94 0.53
C GLY A 200 -5.77 -1.48 0.96
N PRO A 201 -6.27 -1.23 2.18
CA PRO A 201 -6.50 0.12 2.70
C PRO A 201 -5.19 0.80 3.12
N GLU A 202 -4.32 1.16 2.18
CA GLU A 202 -3.04 1.85 2.51
C GLU A 202 -3.27 3.16 3.29
N PRO A 203 -2.51 3.44 4.36
CA PRO A 203 -1.32 2.72 4.86
C PRO A 203 -1.61 1.67 5.94
N VAL A 204 -2.84 1.17 6.10
CA VAL A 204 -3.16 0.17 7.14
C VAL A 204 -2.39 -1.13 6.90
N SER A 205 -1.78 -1.64 7.96
CA SER A 205 -0.93 -2.83 7.92
C SER A 205 -1.68 -4.08 7.48
N PRO A 206 -1.22 -4.79 6.43
CA PRO A 206 -1.77 -6.11 6.06
C PRO A 206 -1.59 -7.13 7.19
N PHE A 207 -0.58 -6.98 8.03
CA PHE A 207 -0.36 -7.85 9.20
C PHE A 207 -1.43 -7.64 10.28
N LEU A 208 -1.91 -6.41 10.46
CA LEU A 208 -3.06 -6.13 11.33
C LEU A 208 -4.33 -6.79 10.77
N LEU A 209 -4.57 -6.69 9.46
CA LEU A 209 -5.71 -7.34 8.81
C LEU A 209 -5.64 -8.87 8.96
N GLN A 210 -4.46 -9.47 8.76
CA GLN A 210 -4.23 -10.89 9.00
C GLN A 210 -4.55 -11.27 10.45
N ALA A 211 -4.08 -10.49 11.42
CA ALA A 211 -4.33 -10.74 12.84
C ALA A 211 -5.82 -10.75 13.19
N VAL A 212 -6.59 -9.90 12.53
CA VAL A 212 -8.03 -9.74 12.72
C VAL A 212 -8.83 -10.86 12.03
N ILE A 213 -8.34 -11.35 10.90
CA ILE A 213 -8.98 -12.37 10.07
C ILE A 213 -8.68 -13.78 10.58
N ASP A 214 -7.40 -14.14 10.64
CA ASP A 214 -6.93 -15.48 11.03
C ASP A 214 -6.91 -15.66 12.56
N GLY A 215 -6.84 -14.56 13.30
CA GLY A 215 -6.61 -14.56 14.75
C GLY A 215 -5.11 -14.66 15.08
N HIS A 216 -4.75 -14.11 16.24
CA HIS A 216 -3.36 -14.02 16.71
C HIS A 216 -2.63 -15.37 16.78
N SER A 217 -3.32 -16.45 17.15
CA SER A 217 -2.73 -17.79 17.27
C SER A 217 -2.08 -18.31 15.98
N ASN A 218 -2.50 -17.77 14.84
CA ASN A 218 -2.09 -18.19 13.50
C ASN A 218 -1.05 -17.24 12.87
N ILE A 219 -0.58 -16.22 13.59
CA ILE A 219 0.43 -15.28 13.10
C ILE A 219 1.82 -15.74 13.54
N LEU A 220 2.53 -16.43 12.64
CA LEU A 220 3.93 -16.80 12.82
C LEU A 220 4.80 -16.05 11.81
N ILE A 221 6.13 -16.16 11.96
CA ILE A 221 7.06 -15.56 10.99
C ILE A 221 6.92 -16.29 9.66
N ASP A 222 6.34 -15.61 8.67
CA ASP A 222 6.30 -16.05 7.29
C ASP A 222 7.24 -15.16 6.47
N ARG A 223 8.42 -15.69 6.17
CA ARG A 223 9.48 -14.97 5.47
C ARG A 223 8.99 -14.39 4.15
N GLU A 224 8.36 -15.21 3.30
CA GLU A 224 7.99 -14.80 1.95
C GLU A 224 6.90 -13.73 1.98
N PHE A 225 5.90 -13.90 2.85
CA PHE A 225 4.81 -12.93 2.99
C PHE A 225 5.29 -11.59 3.57
N ILE A 226 6.14 -11.62 4.61
CA ILE A 226 6.63 -10.37 5.22
C ILE A 226 7.59 -9.66 4.25
N LEU A 227 8.51 -10.38 3.60
CA LEU A 227 9.42 -9.79 2.62
C LEU A 227 8.70 -9.17 1.42
N SER A 228 7.59 -9.76 0.94
CA SER A 228 6.85 -9.18 -0.18
C SER A 228 6.18 -7.84 0.16
N LEU A 229 5.91 -7.57 1.44
CA LEU A 229 5.15 -6.40 1.90
C LEU A 229 6.04 -5.34 2.56
N ASP A 230 6.88 -5.78 3.51
CA ASP A 230 7.78 -4.94 4.31
C ASP A 230 9.11 -5.65 4.61
N PRO A 231 10.09 -5.55 3.69
CA PRO A 231 11.44 -6.09 3.90
C PRO A 231 12.14 -5.52 5.14
N GLY A 232 11.83 -4.26 5.51
CA GLY A 232 12.44 -3.60 6.65
C GLY A 232 12.03 -4.25 7.97
N GLN A 233 10.75 -4.55 8.12
CA GLN A 233 10.24 -5.26 9.30
C GLN A 233 10.69 -6.72 9.35
N PHE A 234 10.88 -7.39 8.20
CA PHE A 234 11.51 -8.72 8.21
C PHE A 234 12.94 -8.67 8.74
N ALA A 235 13.74 -7.66 8.37
CA ALA A 235 15.11 -7.51 8.85
C ALA A 235 15.19 -7.40 10.40
N VAL A 236 14.17 -6.82 11.04
CA VAL A 236 14.06 -6.78 12.51
C VAL A 236 13.80 -8.18 13.11
N LEU A 237 12.98 -9.00 12.44
CA LEU A 237 12.65 -10.37 12.87
C LEU A 237 13.72 -11.41 12.49
N GLN A 238 14.58 -11.07 11.54
CA GLN A 238 15.59 -11.95 10.96
C GLN A 238 16.51 -12.61 12.00
N PRO A 239 16.98 -11.93 13.08
CA PRO A 239 17.84 -12.57 14.08
C PRO A 239 17.22 -13.79 14.75
N TRP A 240 15.91 -13.78 14.99
CA TRP A 240 15.19 -14.95 15.50
C TRP A 240 14.97 -16.01 14.42
N TYR A 241 14.65 -15.58 13.19
CA TYR A 241 14.47 -16.50 12.06
C TYR A 241 15.75 -17.31 11.74
N ASP A 242 16.91 -16.65 11.78
CA ASP A 242 18.22 -17.23 11.52
C ASP A 242 18.78 -18.00 12.74
N TRP A 243 18.15 -17.89 13.91
CA TRP A 243 18.59 -18.58 15.11
C TRP A 243 18.39 -20.09 14.97
N ASN A 244 19.50 -20.83 15.09
CA ASN A 244 19.57 -22.26 14.81
C ASN A 244 19.06 -23.17 15.94
N GLY A 245 18.47 -22.61 17.00
CA GLY A 245 17.94 -23.37 18.15
C GLY A 245 18.98 -23.97 19.09
N THR A 246 20.28 -23.86 18.76
CA THR A 246 21.38 -24.50 19.52
C THR A 246 22.29 -23.49 20.20
N SER A 247 22.33 -22.26 19.68
CA SER A 247 23.10 -21.17 20.27
C SER A 247 22.39 -20.65 21.51
N PRO A 248 23.10 -20.34 22.61
CA PRO A 248 22.47 -19.77 23.81
C PRO A 248 21.68 -18.50 23.47
N LEU A 249 20.47 -18.39 23.99
CA LEU A 249 19.73 -17.13 23.95
C LEU A 249 20.43 -16.10 24.85
N THR A 250 20.37 -14.84 24.47
CA THR A 250 21.04 -13.74 25.17
C THR A 250 20.10 -12.54 25.26
N THR A 251 20.13 -11.81 26.38
CA THR A 251 19.52 -10.48 26.52
C THR A 251 20.58 -9.37 26.39
N ASP A 252 21.74 -9.63 25.79
CA ASP A 252 22.72 -8.56 25.52
C ASP A 252 22.16 -7.62 24.44
N PRO A 253 21.84 -6.35 24.78
CA PRO A 253 21.27 -5.39 23.81
C PRO A 253 22.26 -5.02 22.69
N LYS A 254 23.53 -5.42 22.78
CA LYS A 254 24.52 -5.24 21.71
C LYS A 254 24.40 -6.27 20.58
N THR A 255 23.64 -7.34 20.81
CA THR A 255 23.37 -8.35 19.79
C THR A 255 21.97 -8.13 19.22
N ASP A 256 21.80 -8.33 17.92
CA ASP A 256 20.50 -8.09 17.27
C ASP A 256 19.40 -9.00 17.85
N LEU A 257 19.73 -10.27 18.14
CA LEU A 257 18.81 -11.20 18.79
C LEU A 257 18.46 -10.76 20.23
N GLY A 258 19.44 -10.31 21.02
CA GLY A 258 19.18 -9.85 22.38
C GLY A 258 18.37 -8.56 22.43
N ALA A 259 18.63 -7.62 21.53
CA ALA A 259 17.83 -6.41 21.38
C ALA A 259 16.36 -6.74 21.01
N LEU A 260 16.15 -7.66 20.07
CA LEU A 260 14.82 -8.11 19.67
C LEU A 260 14.03 -8.75 20.82
N LEU A 261 14.68 -9.65 21.58
CA LEU A 261 14.05 -10.32 22.73
C LEU A 261 13.69 -9.32 23.84
N ILE A 262 14.57 -8.34 24.11
CA ILE A 262 14.28 -7.25 25.07
C ILE A 262 13.10 -6.41 24.61
N GLU A 263 13.06 -6.00 23.33
CA GLU A 263 11.99 -5.15 22.81
C GLU A 263 10.60 -5.82 22.89
N ALA A 264 10.58 -7.15 22.78
CA ALA A 264 9.39 -7.98 22.91
C ALA A 264 9.07 -8.44 24.34
N ASP A 265 9.83 -7.96 25.34
CA ASP A 265 9.66 -8.30 26.75
C ASP A 265 9.71 -9.82 27.03
N ILE A 266 10.58 -10.52 26.31
CA ILE A 266 10.77 -11.97 26.46
C ILE A 266 11.74 -12.24 27.62
N VAL A 267 11.24 -12.96 28.63
CA VAL A 267 12.02 -13.40 29.80
C VAL A 267 12.70 -14.73 29.48
N ILE A 268 13.99 -14.68 29.12
CA ILE A 268 14.76 -15.86 28.69
C ILE A 268 14.84 -16.93 29.79
N GLU A 269 14.89 -16.52 31.05
CA GLU A 269 14.96 -17.42 32.21
C GLU A 269 13.69 -18.25 32.41
N ALA A 270 12.58 -17.83 31.81
CA ALA A 270 11.33 -18.58 31.83
C ALA A 270 11.25 -19.61 30.69
N LEU A 271 12.20 -19.61 29.75
CA LEU A 271 12.22 -20.51 28.60
C LEU A 271 12.95 -21.81 28.90
N SER A 272 12.51 -22.89 28.27
CA SER A 272 13.14 -24.20 28.35
C SER A 272 14.36 -24.25 27.41
N LEU A 273 15.46 -23.61 27.81
CA LEU A 273 16.66 -23.48 26.97
C LEU A 273 17.27 -24.83 26.56
N GLU A 274 17.16 -25.84 27.43
CA GLU A 274 17.52 -27.22 27.11
C GLU A 274 16.33 -27.95 26.46
N GLY A 275 16.15 -27.75 25.15
CA GLY A 275 15.15 -28.49 24.37
C GLY A 275 13.79 -27.80 24.27
N MET A 276 13.81 -26.49 24.01
CA MET A 276 12.64 -25.69 23.62
C MET A 276 11.79 -26.47 22.62
N ASP A 277 10.56 -26.76 23.02
CA ASP A 277 9.63 -27.47 22.15
C ASP A 277 8.99 -26.53 21.12
N GLU A 278 8.28 -27.10 20.17
CA GLU A 278 7.64 -26.35 19.09
C GLU A 278 6.57 -25.37 19.61
N ALA A 279 5.88 -25.71 20.69
CA ALA A 279 4.83 -24.86 21.25
C ALA A 279 5.41 -23.61 21.92
N GLU A 280 6.49 -23.78 22.68
CA GLU A 280 7.25 -22.69 23.29
C GLU A 280 7.87 -21.78 22.22
N ARG A 281 8.51 -22.37 21.20
CA ARG A 281 9.06 -21.61 20.06
C ARG A 281 7.99 -20.80 19.33
N ASN A 282 6.86 -21.42 18.99
CA ASN A 282 5.73 -20.74 18.36
C ASN A 282 5.14 -19.66 19.27
N GLY A 283 5.18 -19.85 20.59
CA GLY A 283 4.84 -18.83 21.57
C GLY A 283 5.71 -17.58 21.43
N VAL A 284 7.03 -17.75 21.44
CA VAL A 284 7.99 -16.65 21.27
C VAL A 284 7.81 -15.99 19.90
N GLU A 285 7.68 -16.76 18.82
CA GLU A 285 7.47 -16.22 17.47
C GLU A 285 6.24 -15.34 17.37
N ARG A 286 5.11 -15.77 17.94
CA ARG A 286 3.88 -14.94 17.97
C ARG A 286 4.13 -13.63 18.70
N THR A 287 4.79 -13.66 19.85
CA THR A 287 5.07 -12.45 20.63
C THR A 287 6.00 -11.50 19.87
N LEU A 288 7.05 -12.01 19.23
CA LEU A 288 7.95 -11.23 18.39
C LEU A 288 7.21 -10.56 17.24
N VAL A 289 6.44 -11.35 16.47
CA VAL A 289 5.70 -10.86 15.31
C VAL A 289 4.67 -9.82 15.73
N SER A 290 3.91 -10.07 16.79
CA SER A 290 2.92 -9.13 17.30
C SER A 290 3.56 -7.84 17.80
N ARG A 291 4.70 -7.93 18.50
CA ARG A 291 5.41 -6.73 18.96
C ARG A 291 5.91 -5.89 17.78
N VAL A 292 6.60 -6.51 16.83
CA VAL A 292 7.25 -5.83 15.71
C VAL A 292 6.22 -5.30 14.72
N LEU A 293 5.26 -6.13 14.29
CA LEU A 293 4.31 -5.79 13.22
C LEU A 293 3.07 -5.05 13.73
N LEU A 294 2.58 -5.39 14.93
CA LEU A 294 1.33 -4.83 15.47
C LEU A 294 1.58 -3.77 16.56
N GLY A 295 2.73 -3.81 17.24
CA GLY A 295 3.07 -2.89 18.32
C GLY A 295 2.68 -3.36 19.71
N HIS A 296 2.16 -4.58 19.86
CA HIS A 296 1.68 -5.11 21.13
C HIS A 296 2.06 -6.59 21.28
N ILE A 297 2.44 -7.03 22.49
CA ILE A 297 2.95 -8.39 22.73
C ILE A 297 1.88 -9.48 22.57
N ASP A 298 0.64 -9.21 22.98
CA ASP A 298 -0.51 -10.11 22.78
C ASP A 298 -1.82 -9.31 22.65
N PRO A 299 -2.22 -8.93 21.42
CA PRO A 299 -3.42 -8.13 21.22
C PRO A 299 -4.71 -8.98 21.17
N THR A 300 -4.64 -10.31 21.32
CA THR A 300 -5.74 -11.26 21.04
C THR A 300 -7.07 -10.88 21.71
N HIS A 301 -6.99 -10.45 22.95
CA HIS A 301 -8.15 -10.13 23.80
C HIS A 301 -8.28 -8.62 24.07
N HIS A 302 -7.46 -7.80 23.43
CA HIS A 302 -7.46 -6.37 23.68
C HIS A 302 -8.74 -5.73 23.13
N PRO A 303 -9.48 -4.91 23.90
CA PRO A 303 -10.75 -4.29 23.47
C PRO A 303 -10.64 -3.60 22.11
N ASP A 304 -9.54 -2.87 21.87
CA ASP A 304 -9.30 -2.21 20.60
C ASP A 304 -9.23 -3.16 19.39
N LEU A 305 -8.50 -4.27 19.50
CA LEU A 305 -8.45 -5.27 18.41
C LEU A 305 -9.82 -5.87 18.20
N LEU A 306 -10.53 -6.19 19.29
CA LEU A 306 -11.87 -6.79 19.25
C LEU A 306 -12.90 -5.87 18.60
N ALA A 307 -12.87 -4.57 18.92
CA ALA A 307 -13.75 -3.56 18.33
C ALA A 307 -13.45 -3.37 16.84
N PHE A 308 -12.17 -3.22 16.47
CA PHE A 308 -11.76 -3.14 15.07
C PHE A 308 -12.18 -4.41 14.29
N ARG A 309 -11.99 -5.58 14.90
CA ARG A 309 -12.39 -6.87 14.36
C ARG A 309 -13.88 -6.99 14.13
N GLU A 310 -14.70 -6.48 15.05
CA GLU A 310 -16.16 -6.50 14.92
C GLU A 310 -16.62 -5.65 13.72
N GLY A 311 -15.93 -4.54 13.45
CA GLY A 311 -16.14 -3.74 12.25
C GLY A 311 -15.74 -4.45 10.95
N LEU A 312 -14.54 -5.05 10.92
CA LEU A 312 -14.00 -5.71 9.73
C LEU A 312 -14.72 -7.02 9.39
N ASN A 313 -15.01 -7.85 10.40
CA ASN A 313 -15.60 -9.18 10.20
C ASN A 313 -17.12 -9.12 10.12
N PHE A 314 -17.60 -8.40 9.12
CA PHE A 314 -19.03 -8.22 8.87
C PHE A 314 -19.74 -9.56 8.61
N GLN A 315 -20.91 -9.73 9.21
CA GLN A 315 -21.76 -10.90 9.02
C GLN A 315 -22.44 -10.82 7.65
N LEU A 316 -22.10 -11.72 6.74
CA LEU A 316 -22.69 -11.78 5.40
C LEU A 316 -24.04 -12.51 5.44
N ARG A 317 -24.06 -13.73 6.00
CA ARG A 317 -25.24 -14.57 6.23
C ARG A 317 -25.10 -15.28 7.58
N PRO A 318 -26.18 -15.86 8.14
CA PRO A 318 -26.06 -16.67 9.35
C PRO A 318 -24.96 -17.73 9.19
N GLY A 319 -23.93 -17.64 10.03
CA GLY A 319 -22.78 -18.55 9.99
C GLY A 319 -21.73 -18.28 8.92
N GLN A 320 -21.86 -17.24 8.09
CA GLN A 320 -20.86 -16.80 7.10
C GLN A 320 -20.43 -15.35 7.41
N ASP A 321 -19.15 -15.12 7.63
CA ASP A 321 -18.53 -13.80 7.80
C ASP A 321 -17.34 -13.65 6.83
N ILE A 322 -16.70 -12.47 6.84
CA ILE A 322 -15.54 -12.19 5.99
C ILE A 322 -14.40 -13.19 6.22
N ARG A 323 -14.14 -13.60 7.46
CA ARG A 323 -13.06 -14.56 7.77
C ARG A 323 -13.24 -15.86 7.02
N LYS A 324 -14.45 -16.40 7.04
CA LYS A 324 -14.78 -17.64 6.31
C LYS A 324 -14.65 -17.51 4.80
N THR A 325 -14.71 -16.31 4.23
CA THR A 325 -14.45 -16.11 2.79
C THR A 325 -12.97 -16.06 2.45
N MET A 326 -12.10 -15.83 3.44
CA MET A 326 -10.64 -15.77 3.27
C MET A 326 -9.90 -16.96 3.88
N GLU A 327 -10.62 -17.86 4.57
CA GLU A 327 -10.07 -19.02 5.26
C GLU A 327 -9.14 -19.85 4.36
N GLY A 328 -7.92 -20.09 4.82
CA GLY A 328 -6.89 -20.81 4.06
C GLY A 328 -6.21 -20.02 2.93
N ARG A 329 -6.66 -18.78 2.64
CA ARG A 329 -6.10 -17.92 1.58
C ARG A 329 -5.77 -16.50 2.05
N THR A 330 -5.88 -16.21 3.35
CA THR A 330 -5.72 -14.84 3.91
C THR A 330 -4.43 -14.17 3.46
N LYS A 331 -3.27 -14.80 3.64
CA LYS A 331 -1.97 -14.24 3.22
C LYS A 331 -1.89 -14.01 1.71
N ALA A 332 -2.34 -14.98 0.92
CA ALA A 332 -2.34 -14.88 -0.55
C ALA A 332 -3.16 -13.68 -1.03
N LEU A 333 -4.39 -13.55 -0.51
CA LEU A 333 -5.29 -12.44 -0.83
C LEU A 333 -4.74 -11.11 -0.32
N LEU A 334 -4.28 -11.03 0.93
CA LEU A 334 -3.72 -9.78 1.47
C LEU A 334 -2.43 -9.37 0.76
N GLY A 335 -1.60 -10.31 0.35
CA GLY A 335 -0.42 -10.06 -0.47
C GLY A 335 -0.81 -9.39 -1.79
N ALA A 336 -1.72 -10.02 -2.54
CA ALA A 336 -2.19 -9.49 -3.82
C ALA A 336 -2.95 -8.16 -3.69
N LEU A 337 -3.80 -8.01 -2.66
CA LEU A 337 -4.53 -6.77 -2.38
C LEU A 337 -3.59 -5.59 -2.06
N ASN A 338 -2.39 -5.86 -1.53
CA ASN A 338 -1.40 -4.85 -1.16
C ASN A 338 -0.20 -4.83 -2.10
N ASP A 339 -0.29 -5.49 -3.27
CA ASP A 339 0.80 -5.50 -4.24
C ASP A 339 1.02 -4.08 -4.79
N LYS A 340 2.27 -3.63 -4.71
CA LYS A 340 2.67 -2.26 -5.01
C LYS A 340 2.79 -2.00 -6.50
N GLU A 341 2.89 -3.03 -7.34
CA GLU A 341 2.92 -2.85 -8.81
C GLU A 341 1.65 -2.14 -9.32
N ASP A 342 0.49 -2.43 -8.72
CA ASP A 342 -0.79 -1.82 -9.07
C ASP A 342 -0.93 -0.36 -8.57
N GLN A 343 -0.20 -0.01 -7.50
CA GLN A 343 -0.20 1.33 -6.92
C GLN A 343 0.79 2.27 -7.61
N GLN A 344 1.98 1.75 -7.96
CA GLN A 344 2.97 2.43 -8.80
C GLN A 344 2.33 2.81 -10.14
N THR A 345 1.57 1.89 -10.75
CA THR A 345 0.81 2.14 -11.99
C THR A 345 -0.18 3.30 -11.85
N GLU A 346 -0.80 3.51 -10.68
CA GLU A 346 -1.74 4.61 -10.48
C GLU A 346 -1.02 5.97 -10.31
N VAL A 347 0.08 6.03 -9.56
CA VAL A 347 0.89 7.27 -9.44
C VAL A 347 1.44 7.67 -10.80
N GLU A 348 1.96 6.70 -11.54
CA GLU A 348 2.40 6.86 -12.93
C GLU A 348 1.27 7.39 -13.80
N ARG A 349 0.07 6.81 -13.70
CA ARG A 349 -1.13 7.29 -14.41
C ARG A 349 -1.53 8.71 -14.03
N GLN A 350 -1.38 9.12 -12.76
CA GLN A 350 -1.66 10.50 -12.33
C GLN A 350 -0.66 11.48 -12.95
N HIS A 351 0.62 11.13 -13.02
CA HIS A 351 1.62 11.95 -13.72
C HIS A 351 1.31 12.04 -15.23
N GLU A 352 0.88 10.96 -15.87
CA GLU A 352 0.48 10.97 -17.28
C GLU A 352 -0.75 11.84 -17.54
N LEU A 353 -1.77 11.78 -16.66
CA LEU A 353 -2.93 12.65 -16.73
C LEU A 353 -2.54 14.11 -16.55
N ARG A 354 -1.70 14.41 -15.55
CA ARG A 354 -1.23 15.76 -15.28
C ARG A 354 -0.41 16.31 -16.44
N PHE A 355 0.43 15.48 -17.06
CA PHE A 355 1.14 15.82 -18.29
C PHE A 355 0.16 16.19 -19.40
N ALA A 356 -0.89 15.39 -19.62
CA ALA A 356 -1.89 15.66 -20.65
C ALA A 356 -2.63 16.99 -20.40
N GLU A 357 -3.01 17.28 -19.16
CA GLU A 357 -3.63 18.55 -18.78
C GLU A 357 -2.73 19.74 -19.10
N LEU A 358 -1.46 19.69 -18.68
CA LEU A 358 -0.51 20.78 -18.90
C LEU A 358 -0.15 20.92 -20.38
N LEU A 359 -0.05 19.82 -21.13
CA LEU A 359 0.13 19.86 -22.58
C LEU A 359 -1.06 20.55 -23.28
N ILE A 360 -2.29 20.21 -22.91
CA ILE A 360 -3.49 20.85 -23.47
C ILE A 360 -3.49 22.34 -23.14
N ARG A 361 -3.15 22.73 -21.90
CA ARG A 361 -3.01 24.14 -21.51
C ARG A 361 -1.95 24.85 -22.35
N TYR A 362 -0.76 24.25 -22.46
CA TYR A 362 0.35 24.77 -23.26
C TYR A 362 -0.08 25.02 -24.72
N LEU A 363 -0.79 24.07 -25.34
CA LEU A 363 -1.24 24.15 -26.72
C LEU A 363 -2.30 25.23 -26.97
N HIS A 364 -3.13 25.55 -25.98
CA HIS A 364 -4.09 26.65 -26.06
C HIS A 364 -3.47 28.03 -25.84
N GLY A 365 -2.21 28.10 -25.38
CA GLY A 365 -1.51 29.37 -25.18
C GLY A 365 -1.17 30.08 -26.49
N LYS A 366 -1.10 31.41 -26.44
CA LYS A 366 -0.72 32.24 -27.59
C LYS A 366 0.79 32.26 -27.80
N GLY A 367 1.21 32.36 -29.07
CA GLY A 367 2.60 32.62 -29.47
C GLY A 367 3.63 31.70 -28.80
N HIS A 368 4.81 32.24 -28.53
CA HIS A 368 5.81 31.57 -27.69
C HIS A 368 5.46 31.75 -26.19
N PRO A 369 5.83 30.81 -25.30
CA PRO A 369 5.67 30.99 -23.86
C PRO A 369 6.41 32.24 -23.36
N ASP A 370 5.73 33.07 -22.57
CA ASP A 370 6.33 34.24 -21.90
C ASP A 370 7.15 33.80 -20.67
N HIS A 371 8.20 33.03 -20.94
CA HIS A 371 9.11 32.51 -19.93
C HIS A 371 10.51 33.08 -20.17
N GLU A 372 11.21 33.46 -19.08
CA GLU A 372 12.54 34.12 -19.15
C GLU A 372 13.53 33.31 -20.00
N TRP A 373 13.54 31.99 -19.83
CA TRP A 373 14.41 31.09 -20.59
C TRP A 373 14.11 31.11 -22.12
N ILE A 374 12.83 31.09 -22.50
CA ILE A 374 12.43 31.10 -23.92
C ILE A 374 12.84 32.43 -24.57
N ARG A 375 12.55 33.56 -23.91
CA ARG A 375 12.80 34.90 -24.44
C ARG A 375 14.27 35.28 -24.50
N ARG A 376 15.11 34.71 -23.64
CA ARG A 376 16.55 35.02 -23.60
C ARG A 376 17.40 34.08 -24.44
N GLU A 377 17.07 32.79 -24.46
CA GLU A 377 18.01 31.77 -24.97
C GLU A 377 17.53 31.05 -26.23
N ILE A 378 16.21 30.97 -26.47
CA ILE A 378 15.65 30.11 -27.53
C ILE A 378 15.04 30.93 -28.67
N VAL A 379 14.32 32.00 -28.35
CA VAL A 379 13.56 32.80 -29.33
C VAL A 379 14.06 34.25 -29.36
N PRO A 380 14.63 34.73 -30.48
CA PRO A 380 14.93 36.14 -30.66
C PRO A 380 13.70 37.04 -30.50
N GLU A 381 13.87 38.23 -29.91
CA GLU A 381 12.76 39.14 -29.56
C GLU A 381 11.90 39.55 -30.78
N ASP A 382 12.50 39.69 -31.96
CA ASP A 382 11.78 40.00 -33.20
C ASP A 382 10.87 38.85 -33.66
N MET A 383 11.31 37.59 -33.48
CA MET A 383 10.50 36.41 -33.76
C MET A 383 9.40 36.21 -32.71
N TYR A 384 9.72 36.49 -31.44
CA TYR A 384 8.74 36.48 -30.35
C TYR A 384 7.58 37.44 -30.65
N MET A 385 7.91 38.71 -30.95
CA MET A 385 6.93 39.75 -31.24
C MET A 385 6.10 39.46 -32.50
N LYS A 386 6.65 38.73 -33.47
CA LYS A 386 5.90 38.36 -34.67
C LYS A 386 4.76 37.39 -34.39
N GLU A 387 4.95 36.45 -33.46
CA GLU A 387 4.02 35.36 -33.20
C GLU A 387 3.25 35.52 -31.88
N HIS A 388 3.52 36.55 -31.07
CA HIS A 388 3.00 36.69 -29.69
C HIS A 388 1.46 36.60 -29.56
N GLU A 389 0.69 37.11 -30.52
CA GLU A 389 -0.79 37.01 -30.52
C GLU A 389 -1.35 35.80 -31.30
N ASN A 390 -0.49 34.95 -31.85
CA ASN A 390 -0.91 33.84 -32.68
C ASN A 390 -1.38 32.64 -31.82
N VAL A 391 -2.71 32.46 -31.77
CA VAL A 391 -3.38 31.41 -30.98
C VAL A 391 -3.15 29.98 -31.48
N VAL A 392 -2.67 29.79 -32.72
CA VAL A 392 -2.41 28.45 -33.28
C VAL A 392 -0.92 28.12 -33.40
N HIS A 393 -0.05 29.02 -32.96
CA HIS A 393 1.40 28.91 -33.16
C HIS A 393 1.98 27.61 -32.57
N ARG A 394 1.71 27.33 -31.30
CA ARG A 394 2.26 26.17 -30.58
C ARG A 394 1.76 24.84 -31.15
N VAL A 395 0.48 24.80 -31.54
CA VAL A 395 -0.12 23.62 -32.19
C VAL A 395 0.54 23.35 -33.53
N ARG A 396 0.79 24.38 -34.34
CA ARG A 396 1.50 24.24 -35.62
C ARG A 396 2.92 23.72 -35.44
N LEU A 397 3.65 24.24 -34.45
CA LEU A 397 5.00 23.73 -34.13
C LEU A 397 4.96 22.25 -33.74
N LEU A 398 4.02 21.85 -32.88
CA LEU A 398 3.89 20.45 -32.48
C LEU A 398 3.53 19.54 -33.66
N LEU A 399 2.58 19.96 -34.50
CA LEU A 399 2.19 19.22 -35.71
C LEU A 399 3.37 19.10 -36.69
N GLN A 400 4.13 20.18 -36.89
CA GLN A 400 5.29 20.19 -37.76
C GLN A 400 6.33 19.15 -37.31
N VAL A 401 6.59 19.06 -36.01
CA VAL A 401 7.56 18.11 -35.46
C VAL A 401 7.02 16.67 -35.44
N MET A 402 5.74 16.48 -35.11
CA MET A 402 5.15 15.15 -34.99
C MET A 402 4.73 14.54 -36.34
N THR A 403 4.40 15.35 -37.33
CA THR A 403 3.82 14.87 -38.61
C THR A 403 4.63 15.32 -39.83
N GLY A 404 5.58 16.25 -39.67
CA GLY A 404 6.28 16.88 -40.78
C GLY A 404 5.47 17.98 -41.48
N SER A 405 4.27 18.30 -40.98
CA SER A 405 3.32 19.25 -41.55
C SER A 405 2.70 20.11 -40.46
N ASP A 406 2.52 21.40 -40.70
CA ASP A 406 1.79 22.32 -39.80
C ASP A 406 0.26 22.28 -40.00
N LEU A 407 -0.21 21.52 -40.99
CA LEU A 407 -1.62 21.26 -41.26
C LEU A 407 -2.16 20.07 -40.47
N LEU A 408 -3.45 20.13 -40.15
CA LEU A 408 -4.18 19.04 -39.52
C LEU A 408 -4.21 17.79 -40.42
N PRO A 409 -4.00 16.58 -39.87
CA PRO A 409 -4.18 15.35 -40.62
C PRO A 409 -5.63 15.19 -41.13
N LEU A 410 -5.80 14.67 -42.34
CA LEU A 410 -7.09 14.56 -43.03
C LEU A 410 -8.04 13.47 -42.48
N GLY A 411 -7.61 12.67 -41.50
CA GLY A 411 -8.44 11.59 -40.94
C GLY A 411 -9.40 12.09 -39.87
N GLU A 412 -10.68 11.70 -39.90
CA GLU A 412 -11.70 12.14 -38.93
C GLU A 412 -11.40 11.78 -37.45
N HIS A 413 -10.44 10.88 -37.21
CA HIS A 413 -10.08 10.38 -35.88
C HIS A 413 -8.58 10.41 -35.60
N TRP A 414 -7.84 11.34 -36.21
CA TRP A 414 -6.42 11.49 -35.92
C TRP A 414 -6.20 11.85 -34.43
N LYS A 415 -5.12 11.33 -33.84
CA LYS A 415 -4.74 11.57 -32.45
C LYS A 415 -3.23 11.76 -32.38
N LEU A 416 -2.79 12.64 -31.50
CA LEU A 416 -1.38 12.70 -31.10
C LEU A 416 -1.12 11.58 -30.11
N LYS A 417 -0.04 10.81 -30.33
CA LYS A 417 0.35 9.73 -29.44
C LYS A 417 1.52 10.17 -28.57
N PHE A 418 1.41 9.93 -27.26
CA PHE A 418 2.52 10.04 -26.33
C PHE A 418 2.74 8.67 -25.69
N SER A 419 4.00 8.28 -25.52
CA SER A 419 4.38 7.10 -24.73
C SER A 419 5.28 7.52 -23.60
N PHE A 420 4.99 6.99 -22.42
CA PHE A 420 5.70 7.30 -21.20
C PHE A 420 6.66 6.18 -20.84
N THR A 421 7.80 6.54 -20.30
CA THR A 421 8.74 5.63 -19.64
C THR A 421 9.00 6.20 -18.26
N HIS A 422 8.55 5.50 -17.23
CA HIS A 422 8.75 5.92 -15.85
C HIS A 422 10.11 5.42 -15.39
N ALA A 423 10.99 6.34 -15.00
CA ALA A 423 12.27 5.97 -14.42
C ALA A 423 12.00 5.44 -13.02
N SER A 424 12.08 4.12 -12.83
CA SER A 424 11.92 3.49 -11.53
C SER A 424 12.93 4.08 -10.55
N SER A 425 12.45 4.71 -9.48
CA SER A 425 13.29 5.34 -8.45
C SER A 425 14.14 4.34 -7.66
N TYR A 426 14.01 3.04 -7.93
CA TYR A 426 14.76 1.96 -7.30
C TYR A 426 15.06 0.86 -8.29
N GLN A 427 16.19 0.94 -9.00
CA GLN A 427 16.99 -0.20 -9.48
C GLN A 427 18.17 0.32 -10.32
N ASP A 428 19.23 0.76 -9.67
CA ASP A 428 20.56 0.20 -9.88
C ASP A 428 21.57 0.94 -8.99
N GLY A 429 22.29 0.17 -8.20
CA GLY A 429 23.42 0.68 -7.43
C GLY A 429 24.50 1.15 -8.40
N GLY A 430 24.65 2.45 -8.55
CA GLY A 430 25.79 3.04 -9.25
C GLY A 430 25.44 4.32 -9.98
N ALA A 431 25.70 5.46 -9.33
CA ALA A 431 25.96 6.78 -9.91
C ALA A 431 24.97 7.31 -10.96
N HIS A 432 24.18 8.31 -10.57
CA HIS A 432 23.81 9.54 -11.33
C HIS A 432 22.45 10.16 -10.91
N LEU A 433 21.81 9.75 -9.80
CA LEU A 433 20.54 10.32 -9.33
C LEU A 433 20.69 11.50 -8.33
N ASN A 434 21.59 12.45 -8.58
CA ASN A 434 21.77 13.60 -7.66
C ASN A 434 21.67 15.01 -8.25
N ASN A 435 21.37 15.18 -9.54
CA ASN A 435 21.18 16.52 -10.08
C ASN A 435 19.76 16.66 -10.63
N ALA A 436 18.91 17.40 -9.91
CA ALA A 436 17.65 17.95 -10.42
C ALA A 436 17.86 18.96 -11.59
N GLU A 437 19.06 19.03 -12.15
CA GLU A 437 19.49 20.01 -13.16
C GLU A 437 19.34 19.49 -14.61
N GLU A 438 19.19 18.18 -14.83
CA GLU A 438 19.03 17.62 -16.18
C GLU A 438 17.68 16.91 -16.32
N ILE A 439 16.67 17.65 -16.80
CA ILE A 439 15.36 17.11 -17.16
C ILE A 439 15.44 16.52 -18.57
N THR A 440 15.06 15.25 -18.75
CA THR A 440 15.13 14.60 -20.07
C THR A 440 14.22 15.32 -21.07
N PRO A 441 14.72 15.76 -22.24
CA PRO A 441 13.88 16.36 -23.27
C PRO A 441 12.89 15.35 -23.86
N ILE A 442 11.70 15.81 -24.25
CA ILE A 442 10.76 15.00 -25.02
C ILE A 442 11.35 14.66 -26.40
N LEU A 443 11.26 13.39 -26.80
CA LEU A 443 11.77 12.92 -28.09
C LEU A 443 10.61 12.69 -29.06
N TYR A 444 10.68 13.26 -30.25
CA TYR A 444 9.66 13.07 -31.27
C TYR A 444 10.09 12.08 -32.33
N SER A 445 9.19 11.16 -32.66
CA SER A 445 9.35 10.25 -33.78
C SER A 445 8.28 10.55 -34.83
N ALA A 446 8.63 11.40 -35.80
CA ALA A 446 7.73 11.87 -36.84
C ALA A 446 7.13 10.72 -37.68
N CYS A 447 7.92 9.69 -37.97
CA CYS A 447 7.46 8.50 -38.71
C CYS A 447 6.33 7.72 -38.02
N PHE A 448 6.15 7.92 -36.71
CA PHE A 448 5.11 7.26 -35.91
C PHE A 448 4.11 8.23 -35.27
N MET A 449 4.20 9.53 -35.60
CA MET A 449 3.39 10.59 -34.97
C MET A 449 3.36 10.48 -33.44
N GLN A 450 4.54 10.25 -32.85
CA GLN A 450 4.67 9.88 -31.45
C GLN A 450 5.69 10.75 -30.71
N GLY A 451 5.29 11.32 -29.58
CA GLY A 451 6.20 11.87 -28.57
C GLY A 451 6.55 10.80 -27.53
N LYS A 452 7.83 10.68 -27.19
CA LYS A 452 8.33 9.80 -26.13
C LYS A 452 8.76 10.65 -24.95
N VAL A 453 8.13 10.41 -23.80
CA VAL A 453 8.30 11.19 -22.57
C VAL A 453 8.94 10.29 -21.53
N THR A 454 10.10 10.69 -21.01
CA THR A 454 10.69 10.04 -19.83
C THR A 454 10.19 10.77 -18.59
N MET A 455 9.49 10.05 -17.71
CA MET A 455 8.96 10.58 -16.46
C MET A 455 10.03 10.48 -15.36
N ASP A 456 11.07 11.30 -15.48
CA ASP A 456 12.11 11.44 -14.45
C ASP A 456 11.67 12.38 -13.31
N VAL A 457 12.45 12.42 -12.24
CA VAL A 457 12.17 13.25 -11.05
C VAL A 457 12.06 14.74 -11.42
N GLY A 458 12.85 15.20 -12.40
CA GLY A 458 12.82 16.57 -12.88
C GLY A 458 11.47 16.93 -13.51
N LEU A 459 10.99 16.10 -14.43
CA LEU A 459 9.68 16.30 -15.06
C LEU A 459 8.54 16.18 -14.05
N GLN A 460 8.60 15.21 -13.12
CA GLN A 460 7.60 15.07 -12.06
C GLN A 460 7.46 16.35 -11.23
N ASN A 461 8.57 16.99 -10.87
CA ASN A 461 8.55 18.28 -10.17
C ASN A 461 7.91 19.40 -11.00
N LEU A 462 8.12 19.43 -12.32
CA LEU A 462 7.45 20.39 -13.20
C LEU A 462 5.93 20.19 -13.24
N LEU A 463 5.47 18.93 -13.21
CA LEU A 463 4.04 18.60 -13.25
C LEU A 463 3.29 19.05 -11.98
N LEU A 464 3.99 19.17 -10.86
CA LEU A 464 3.47 19.62 -9.57
C LEU A 464 3.41 21.14 -9.42
N GLN A 465 3.92 21.92 -10.39
CA GLN A 465 3.88 23.37 -10.33
C GLN A 465 2.42 23.88 -10.27
N GLU A 466 2.13 24.75 -9.31
CA GLU A 466 0.84 25.43 -9.21
C GLU A 466 0.63 26.40 -10.37
N VAL A 467 -0.61 26.54 -10.82
CA VAL A 467 -0.96 27.37 -11.98
C VAL A 467 -1.43 28.74 -11.50
N ASP A 468 -0.53 29.73 -11.54
CA ASP A 468 -0.78 31.12 -11.11
C ASP A 468 -1.55 31.97 -12.15
N GLY A 469 -2.56 31.38 -12.77
CA GLY A 469 -3.43 32.01 -13.76
C GLY A 469 -3.26 31.50 -15.20
N PRO A 470 -4.21 31.83 -16.11
CA PRO A 470 -4.27 31.23 -17.44
C PRO A 470 -3.12 31.65 -18.36
N ASP A 471 -2.59 32.86 -18.19
CA ASP A 471 -1.57 33.45 -19.06
C ASP A 471 -0.14 33.35 -18.48
N HIS A 472 0.02 32.80 -17.28
CA HIS A 472 1.35 32.62 -16.69
C HIS A 472 2.08 31.42 -17.32
N ALA A 473 3.29 31.66 -17.82
CA ALA A 473 4.12 30.61 -18.39
C ALA A 473 4.80 29.79 -17.29
N LEU A 474 4.64 28.47 -17.35
CA LEU A 474 5.24 27.53 -16.40
C LEU A 474 6.61 27.05 -16.89
N TYR A 475 7.40 26.48 -15.98
CA TYR A 475 8.64 25.79 -16.37
C TYR A 475 8.35 24.60 -17.29
N PHE A 476 7.20 23.93 -17.10
CA PHE A 476 6.69 22.92 -18.04
C PHE A 476 6.54 23.47 -19.46
N ASP A 477 6.04 24.70 -19.63
CA ASP A 477 5.86 25.28 -20.96
C ASP A 477 7.20 25.51 -21.66
N ALA A 478 8.20 25.99 -20.92
CA ALA A 478 9.54 26.22 -21.45
C ALA A 478 10.20 24.90 -21.86
N TRP A 479 10.12 23.88 -20.99
CA TRP A 479 10.63 22.53 -21.27
C TRP A 479 9.94 21.90 -22.49
N MET A 480 8.61 22.02 -22.60
CA MET A 480 7.83 21.49 -23.73
C MET A 480 8.13 22.24 -25.04
N HIS A 481 8.38 23.55 -24.96
CA HIS A 481 8.58 24.40 -26.14
C HIS A 481 9.98 24.28 -26.73
N GLY A 482 11.02 24.08 -25.91
CA GLY A 482 12.42 24.01 -26.35
C GLY A 482 12.65 23.03 -27.51
N PRO A 483 12.27 21.74 -27.38
CA PRO A 483 12.46 20.75 -28.44
C PRO A 483 11.69 21.06 -29.74
N LEU A 484 10.60 21.84 -29.67
CA LEU A 484 9.84 22.25 -30.85
C LEU A 484 10.55 23.34 -31.65
N MET A 485 11.34 24.16 -30.97
CA MET A 485 12.13 25.24 -31.57
C MET A 485 13.46 24.78 -32.12
N ALA A 486 14.00 23.66 -31.60
CA ALA A 486 15.31 23.15 -31.98
C ALA A 486 15.43 22.67 -33.43
N GLY A 487 14.32 22.53 -34.18
CA GLY A 487 14.28 22.45 -35.66
C GLY A 487 14.95 21.24 -36.34
N ASP A 488 15.88 20.56 -35.69
CA ASP A 488 16.63 19.42 -36.25
C ASP A 488 15.87 18.11 -35.97
N GLY A 489 14.76 17.92 -36.69
CA GLY A 489 14.20 16.60 -36.89
C GLY A 489 15.25 15.70 -37.57
N PHE A 490 15.70 14.68 -36.84
CA PHE A 490 16.69 13.64 -37.20
C PHE A 490 18.20 13.99 -37.03
N ASN A 491 18.80 13.26 -36.09
CA ASN A 491 20.24 12.99 -35.87
C ASN A 491 21.12 14.12 -35.30
N LYS A 492 21.15 14.23 -33.96
CA LYS A 492 22.39 14.35 -33.19
C LYS A 492 22.29 13.52 -31.90
N ILE A 493 22.88 12.32 -31.95
CA ILE A 493 23.47 11.66 -30.77
C ILE A 493 24.85 12.29 -30.59
#